data_AF-A0A0K0FGK2-F1
#
_entry.id   AF-A0A0K0FGK2-F1
#
_cell.length_a   1.000
_cell.length_b   1.000
_cell.length_c   1.000
_cell.angle_alpha   90.00
_cell.angle_beta   90.00
_cell.angle_gamma   90.00
#
_symmetry.space_group_name_H-M   'P 1'
#
loop_
_entity.id
_entity.type
_entity.pdbx_description
1 polymer ?
#
loop_
_entity_poly.entity_id
_entity_poly.type
_entity_poly.pdbx_seq_one_letter_code
_entity_poly.pdbx_strand_id
1 'polypeptide(L)'
;MRTEEIDLCETILDGILEIFGINKKNLEEDVYEKILEALKVDLLTRKLKVVAKKILGLMIGKEILNQEQTEKALEVLDEEFEKQ
;
A
#
# COMPACT_ATOMS: atom_id res chain seq x y z
N MET A 1 -13.91 -19.86 4.39
CA MET A 1 -13.83 -18.41 4.08
C MET A 1 -12.36 -18.05 4.07
N ARG A 2 -11.69 -18.00 2.90
CA ARG A 2 -10.27 -17.64 2.82
C ARG A 2 -9.88 -16.93 1.52
N THR A 3 -10.64 -17.05 0.44
CA THR A 3 -10.29 -16.51 -0.88
C THR A 3 -10.68 -15.03 -1.03
N GLU A 4 -11.91 -14.66 -0.63
CA GLU A 4 -12.43 -13.29 -0.83
C GLU A 4 -11.67 -12.22 -0.05
N GLU A 5 -11.20 -12.53 1.17
CA GLU A 5 -10.41 -11.57 1.97
C GLU A 5 -9.03 -11.32 1.36
N ILE A 6 -8.43 -12.34 0.74
CA ILE A 6 -7.13 -12.20 0.06
C ILE A 6 -7.30 -11.40 -1.22
N ASP A 7 -8.33 -11.71 -2.02
CA ASP A 7 -8.63 -10.98 -3.26
C ASP A 7 -8.90 -9.48 -2.99
N LEU A 8 -9.59 -9.17 -1.90
CA LEU A 8 -9.83 -7.79 -1.47
C LEU A 8 -8.54 -7.08 -1.03
N CYS A 9 -7.67 -7.77 -0.29
CA CYS A 9 -6.35 -7.24 0.07
C CYS A 9 -5.51 -6.95 -1.18
N GLU A 10 -5.49 -7.89 -2.13
CA GLU A 10 -4.75 -7.73 -3.37
C GLU A 10 -5.28 -6.56 -4.21
N THR A 11 -6.60 -6.41 -4.31
CA THR A 11 -7.22 -5.28 -5.03
C THR A 11 -6.84 -3.94 -4.40
N ILE A 12 -6.86 -3.85 -3.07
CA ILE A 12 -6.47 -2.62 -2.36
C ILE A 12 -4.98 -2.36 -2.54
N LEU A 13 -4.15 -3.40 -2.45
CA LEU A 13 -2.72 -3.27 -2.66
C LEU A 13 -2.41 -2.76 -4.06
N ASP A 14 -3.04 -3.34 -5.09
CA ASP A 14 -2.85 -2.92 -6.48
C ASP A 14 -3.25 -1.45 -6.65
N GLY A 15 -4.35 -1.00 -6.04
CA GLY A 15 -4.73 0.42 -6.04
C GLY A 15 -3.72 1.33 -5.34
N ILE A 16 -3.15 0.91 -4.21
CA ILE A 16 -2.11 1.67 -3.49
C ILE A 16 -0.82 1.73 -4.32
N LEU A 17 -0.43 0.64 -4.96
CA LEU A 17 0.74 0.59 -5.83
C LEU A 17 0.57 1.45 -7.07
N GLU A 18 -0.63 1.46 -7.65
CA GLU A 18 -0.98 2.34 -8.76
C GLU A 18 -0.87 3.82 -8.37
N ILE A 19 -1.39 4.19 -7.19
CA ILE A 19 -1.23 5.55 -6.61
C ILE A 19 0.26 5.93 -6.49
N PHE A 20 1.10 4.99 -6.08
CA PHE A 20 2.53 5.22 -5.94
C PHE A 20 3.32 5.10 -7.25
N GLY A 21 2.68 4.70 -8.35
CA GLY A 21 3.36 4.41 -9.62
C GLY A 21 4.36 3.25 -9.53
N ILE A 22 4.15 2.32 -8.59
CA ILE A 22 5.03 1.18 -8.34
C ILE A 22 4.47 -0.05 -9.02
N ASN A 23 5.34 -0.78 -9.74
CA ASN A 23 4.97 -2.08 -10.24
C ASN A 23 5.06 -3.12 -9.12
N LYS A 24 4.00 -3.90 -8.88
CA LYS A 24 3.99 -5.03 -7.92
C LYS A 24 5.17 -5.97 -8.10
N LYS A 25 5.70 -6.13 -9.31
CA LYS A 25 6.89 -6.94 -9.61
C LYS A 25 8.19 -6.40 -9.01
N ASN A 26 8.23 -5.12 -8.66
CA ASN A 26 9.38 -4.49 -8.01
C ASN A 26 9.33 -4.66 -6.49
N LEU A 27 8.24 -5.20 -5.94
CA LEU A 27 8.17 -5.58 -4.55
C LEU A 27 8.88 -6.91 -4.35
N GLU A 28 9.79 -6.95 -3.39
CA GLU A 28 10.31 -8.19 -2.84
C GLU A 28 9.14 -8.99 -2.21
N GLU A 29 9.23 -10.32 -2.27
CA GLU A 29 8.20 -11.23 -1.75
C GLU A 29 7.94 -10.99 -0.24
N ASP A 30 8.99 -10.67 0.53
CA ASP A 30 8.87 -10.36 1.96
C ASP A 30 8.14 -9.03 2.23
N VAL A 31 8.27 -8.06 1.32
CA VAL A 31 7.57 -6.78 1.40
C VAL A 31 6.10 -6.99 1.05
N TYR A 32 5.84 -7.74 -0.02
CA TYR A 32 4.48 -8.09 -0.42
C TYR A 32 3.71 -8.82 0.70
N GLU A 33 4.31 -9.82 1.34
CA GLU A 33 3.68 -10.55 2.45
C GLU A 33 3.37 -9.64 3.65
N LYS A 34 4.32 -8.79 4.05
CA LYS A 34 4.12 -7.82 5.15
C LYS A 34 3.02 -6.83 4.85
N ILE A 35 2.91 -6.38 3.60
CA ILE A 35 1.85 -5.48 3.17
C ILE A 35 0.50 -6.19 3.21
N LEU A 36 0.40 -7.43 2.71
CA LEU A 36 -0.81 -8.23 2.80
C LEU A 36 -1.23 -8.49 4.25
N GLU A 37 -0.28 -8.75 5.15
CA GLU A 37 -0.57 -8.94 6.57
C GLU A 37 -1.09 -7.66 7.21
N ALA A 38 -0.44 -6.51 6.93
CA ALA A 38 -0.92 -5.20 7.38
C ALA A 38 -2.31 -4.90 6.83
N LEU A 39 -2.56 -5.19 5.56
CA LEU A 39 -3.87 -5.06 4.92
C LEU A 39 -4.91 -5.93 5.61
N LYS A 40 -4.63 -7.21 5.89
CA LYS A 40 -5.58 -8.09 6.59
C LYS A 40 -5.95 -7.57 7.98
N VAL A 41 -4.97 -7.08 8.74
CA VAL A 41 -5.20 -6.54 10.08
C VAL A 41 -5.99 -5.23 10.03
N ASP A 42 -5.66 -4.34 9.09
CA ASP A 42 -6.25 -3.00 9.01
C ASP A 42 -7.48 -2.88 8.10
N LEU A 43 -7.76 -3.86 7.22
CA LEU A 43 -9.03 -3.97 6.47
C LEU A 43 -10.21 -4.08 7.42
N LEU A 44 -10.00 -4.78 8.55
CA LEU A 44 -10.96 -4.87 9.65
C LEU A 44 -11.23 -3.50 10.30
N THR A 45 -10.29 -2.55 10.19
CA THR A 45 -10.40 -1.21 10.80
C THR A 45 -10.85 -0.12 9.82
N ARG A 46 -11.09 -0.45 8.53
CA ARG A 46 -11.59 0.44 7.45
C ARG A 46 -10.77 1.72 7.23
N LYS A 47 -9.52 1.79 7.69
CA LYS A 47 -8.67 2.98 7.54
C LYS A 47 -7.61 2.80 6.46
N LEU A 48 -8.06 2.77 5.20
CA LEU A 48 -7.20 2.67 4.02
C LEU A 48 -6.01 3.66 4.05
N LYS A 49 -6.25 4.90 4.52
CA LYS A 49 -5.20 5.94 4.67
C LYS A 49 -4.07 5.52 5.61
N VAL A 50 -4.39 4.83 6.71
CA VAL A 50 -3.39 4.34 7.66
C VAL A 50 -2.57 3.23 7.04
N VAL A 51 -3.23 2.32 6.31
CA VAL A 51 -2.56 1.21 5.62
C VAL A 51 -1.61 1.73 4.57
N ALA A 52 -2.07 2.63 3.72
CA ALA A 52 -1.24 3.16 2.65
C ALA A 52 -0.03 3.95 3.19
N LYS A 53 -0.18 4.69 4.29
CA LYS A 53 0.97 5.31 4.99
C LYS A 53 1.96 4.28 5.56
N LYS A 54 1.47 3.16 6.11
CA LYS A 54 2.34 2.06 6.57
C LYS A 54 3.09 1.39 5.41
N ILE A 55 2.40 1.11 4.31
CA ILE A 55 2.99 0.55 3.08
C ILE A 55 4.09 1.48 2.56
N LEU A 56 3.79 2.77 2.51
CA LEU A 56 4.77 3.76 2.08
C LEU A 56 5.99 3.79 3.01
N GLY A 57 5.77 3.77 4.32
CA GLY A 57 6.85 3.64 5.31
C GLY A 57 7.72 2.39 5.12
N LEU A 58 7.12 1.25 4.79
CA LEU A 58 7.84 0.01 4.48
C LEU A 58 8.69 0.16 3.21
N MET A 59 8.15 0.79 2.17
CA MET A 59 8.86 1.01 0.91
C MET A 59 10.04 1.98 1.07
N ILE A 60 9.88 3.04 1.88
CA ILE A 60 10.98 3.95 2.23
C ILE A 60 12.06 3.20 3.00
N GLY A 61 11.69 2.44 4.03
CA GLY A 61 12.63 1.69 4.87
C GLY A 61 13.40 0.59 4.12
N LYS A 62 12.87 0.15 2.98
CA LYS A 62 13.48 -0.83 2.08
C LYS A 62 14.20 -0.19 0.89
N GLU A 63 14.30 1.14 0.83
CA GLU A 63 14.91 1.90 -0.28
C GLU A 63 14.28 1.58 -1.65
N ILE A 64 13.02 1.12 -1.68
CA ILE A 64 12.26 0.84 -2.92
C ILE A 64 11.87 2.14 -3.60
N LEU A 65 11.56 3.16 -2.79
CA LEU A 65 11.25 4.52 -3.26
C LEU A 65 12.40 5.46 -2.91
N ASN A 66 12.77 6.30 -3.86
CA ASN A 66 13.61 7.45 -3.57
C ASN A 66 12.79 8.57 -2.91
N GLN A 67 13.47 9.62 -2.43
CA GLN A 67 12.81 10.73 -1.74
C GLN A 67 11.75 11.43 -2.61
N GLU A 68 12.01 11.62 -3.90
CA GLU A 68 11.07 12.28 -4.82
C GLU A 68 9.80 11.44 -5.04
N GLN A 69 9.95 10.13 -5.21
CA GLN A 69 8.84 9.20 -5.33
C GLN A 69 8.04 9.11 -4.03
N THR A 70 8.72 9.21 -2.88
CA THR A 70 8.09 9.22 -1.56
C THR A 70 7.22 10.46 -1.35
N GLU A 71 7.75 11.64 -1.69
CA GLU A 71 7.01 12.90 -1.58
C GLU A 71 5.78 12.90 -2.50
N LYS A 72 5.95 12.47 -3.76
CA LYS A 72 4.84 12.30 -4.71
C LYS A 72 3.81 11.29 -4.20
N ALA A 73 4.27 10.15 -3.69
CA ALA A 73 3.39 9.13 -3.13
C ALA A 73 2.58 9.66 -1.95
N LEU A 74 3.20 10.45 -1.04
CA LEU A 74 2.49 11.10 0.07
C LEU A 74 1.44 12.11 -0.41
N GLU A 75 1.79 12.94 -1.39
CA GLU A 75 0.91 13.97 -1.95
C GLU A 75 -0.31 13.34 -2.64
N VAL A 76 -0.10 12.37 -3.54
CA VAL A 76 -1.19 11.65 -4.21
C VAL A 76 -2.04 10.88 -3.20
N LEU A 77 -1.42 10.32 -2.14
CA LEU A 77 -2.16 9.66 -1.08
C LEU A 77 -3.12 10.63 -0.37
N ASP A 78 -2.62 11.78 0.05
CA ASP A 78 -3.45 12.76 0.76
C ASP A 78 -4.55 13.33 -0.17
N GLU A 79 -4.26 13.58 -1.45
CA GLU A 79 -5.26 13.99 -2.44
C GLU A 79 -6.36 12.95 -2.70
N GLU A 80 -6.01 11.67 -2.90
CA GLU A 80 -6.99 10.61 -3.15
C GLU A 80 -7.87 10.34 -1.92
N PHE A 81 -7.34 10.53 -0.70
CA PHE A 81 -8.14 10.42 0.51
C PHE A 81 -8.96 11.67 0.84
N GLU A 82 -8.63 12.85 0.31
CA GLU A 82 -9.48 14.05 0.44
C GLU A 82 -10.67 14.03 -0.53
N LYS A 83 -10.58 13.26 -1.63
CA LYS A 83 -11.66 13.09 -2.62
C LYS A 83 -12.72 12.05 -2.23
N GLN A 84 -12.42 11.15 -1.27
CA GLN A 84 -13.36 10.14 -0.73
C GLN A 84 -14.18 10.68 0.46
#